data_AF-A0A6V7HUL0-F1
#
_entry.id   AF-A0A6V7HUL0-F1
#
_cell.length_a   1.000
_cell.length_b   1.000
_cell.length_c   1.000
_cell.angle_alpha   90.00
_cell.angle_beta   90.00
_cell.angle_gamma   90.00
#
_symmetry.space_group_name_H-M   'P 1'
#
loop_
_entity.id
_entity.type
_entity.pdbx_description
1 polymer ?
#
loop_
_entity_poly.entity_id
_entity_poly.type
_entity_poly.pdbx_seq_one_letter_code
_entity_poly.pdbx_strand_id
1 'polypeptide(L)' 'PYDISARHLVASSSSGDSSILLLDEMGCPVDPHIFPTMIKDPTDNRSLISTFTAFKFPRSYRVRFNAVVKFCISDCQP' A
#
# COMPACT_ATOMS: atom_id res chain seq x y z
N PRO A 1 17.35 2.03 -15.46
CA PRO A 1 17.12 1.73 -14.03
C PRO A 1 15.62 1.68 -13.81
N TYR A 2 15.08 0.58 -13.29
CA TYR A 2 13.63 0.46 -13.15
C TYR A 2 13.12 1.35 -12.00
N ASP A 3 11.97 1.96 -12.21
CA ASP A 3 11.20 2.60 -11.15
C ASP A 3 10.12 1.65 -10.62
N ILE A 4 9.55 1.99 -9.46
CA ILE A 4 8.59 1.16 -8.74
C ILE A 4 7.35 1.99 -8.34
N SER A 5 6.19 1.37 -8.45
CA SER A 5 4.92 1.90 -7.95
C SER A 5 4.12 0.79 -7.26
N ALA A 6 3.33 1.16 -6.26
CA ALA A 6 2.42 0.25 -5.56
C ALA A 6 0.97 0.63 -5.91
N ARG A 7 0.17 -0.39 -6.16
CA ARG A 7 -1.28 -0.29 -6.42
C ARG A 7 -2.00 -1.44 -5.76
N HIS A 8 -3.32 -1.33 -5.70
CA HIS A 8 -4.21 -2.34 -5.15
C HIS A 8 -3.69 -2.92 -3.82
N LEU A 9 -3.72 -2.09 -2.78
CA LEU A 9 -3.29 -2.48 -1.44
C LEU A 9 -4.52 -2.84 -0.62
N VAL A 10 -4.62 -4.08 -0.20
CA VAL A 10 -5.71 -4.59 0.65
C VAL A 10 -5.13 -5.04 1.98
N ALA A 11 -5.70 -4.51 3.07
CA ALA A 11 -5.50 -5.06 4.40
C ALA A 11 -6.60 -6.08 4.72
N SER A 12 -6.25 -7.21 5.28
CA SER A 12 -7.20 -8.28 5.63
C SER A 12 -6.94 -8.87 7.01
N SER A 13 -7.97 -9.44 7.62
CA SER A 13 -7.85 -10.24 8.83
C SER A 13 -7.05 -11.52 8.55
N SER A 14 -6.60 -12.22 9.61
CA SER A 14 -5.90 -13.49 9.42
C SER A 14 -6.75 -14.58 8.76
N SER A 15 -8.07 -14.55 8.97
CA SER A 15 -9.03 -15.50 8.36
C SER A 15 -9.44 -15.11 6.94
N GLY A 16 -9.29 -13.84 6.55
CA GLY A 16 -9.76 -13.32 5.27
C GLY A 16 -11.22 -12.86 5.27
N ASP A 17 -11.97 -13.07 6.37
CA ASP A 17 -13.39 -12.71 6.46
C ASP A 17 -13.66 -11.20 6.58
N SER A 18 -12.59 -10.40 6.72
CA SER A 18 -12.69 -8.94 6.78
C SER A 18 -11.52 -8.33 6.03
N SER A 19 -11.83 -7.34 5.18
CA SER A 19 -10.83 -6.64 4.37
C SER A 19 -11.16 -5.16 4.23
N ILE A 20 -10.12 -4.35 4.08
CA ILE A 20 -10.19 -2.91 3.81
C ILE A 20 -9.30 -2.63 2.60
N LEU A 21 -9.85 -1.98 1.57
CA LEU A 21 -9.07 -1.47 0.45
C LEU A 21 -8.39 -0.16 0.90
N LEU A 22 -7.07 -0.12 0.82
CA LEU A 22 -6.24 1.02 1.22
C LEU A 22 -5.77 1.82 0.02
N LEU A 23 -5.29 1.15 -1.03
CA LEU A 23 -4.98 1.76 -2.33
C LEU A 23 -5.84 1.10 -3.41
N ASP A 24 -6.39 1.88 -4.33
CA ASP A 24 -7.13 1.38 -5.49
C ASP A 24 -6.20 0.79 -6.57
N GLU A 25 -6.78 0.33 -7.68
CA GLU A 25 -6.04 -0.25 -8.82
C GLU A 25 -5.03 0.70 -9.48
N MET A 26 -5.22 2.01 -9.30
CA MET A 26 -4.34 3.04 -9.83
C MET A 26 -3.23 3.41 -8.84
N GLY A 27 -3.36 3.02 -7.56
CA GLY A 27 -2.43 3.37 -6.49
C GLY A 27 -2.86 4.60 -5.67
N CYS A 28 -4.09 5.10 -5.88
CA CYS A 28 -4.63 6.21 -5.12
C CYS A 28 -5.17 5.73 -3.76
N PRO A 29 -4.90 6.47 -2.67
CA PRO A 29 -5.45 6.15 -1.36
C PRO A 29 -6.97 6.31 -1.33
N VAL A 30 -7.67 5.29 -0.83
CA VAL A 30 -9.13 5.33 -0.64
C VAL A 30 -9.50 6.30 0.49
N ASP A 31 -8.75 6.25 1.59
CA ASP A 31 -8.82 7.22 2.68
C ASP A 31 -7.39 7.61 3.11
N PRO A 32 -6.91 8.80 2.70
CA PRO A 32 -5.57 9.29 3.03
C PRO A 32 -5.29 9.42 4.54
N HIS A 33 -6.34 9.51 5.38
CA HIS A 33 -6.16 9.59 6.84
C HIS A 33 -5.80 8.24 7.45
N ILE A 34 -6.21 7.13 6.81
CA ILE A 34 -5.89 5.78 7.28
C ILE A 34 -4.56 5.34 6.67
N PHE A 35 -4.44 5.45 5.35
CA PHE A 35 -3.24 5.06 4.61
C PHE A 35 -2.93 6.08 3.52
N PRO A 36 -1.88 6.89 3.66
CA PRO A 36 -1.51 7.89 2.66
C PRO A 36 -0.75 7.25 1.49
N THR A 37 -0.63 8.00 0.40
CA THR A 37 0.15 7.61 -0.79
C THR A 37 1.57 7.20 -0.40
N MET A 38 2.06 6.12 -1.02
CA MET A 38 3.45 5.70 -0.83
C MET A 38 4.38 6.60 -1.65
N ILE A 39 5.48 7.01 -1.03
CA ILE A 39 6.52 7.80 -1.68
C ILE A 39 7.79 6.97 -1.84
N LYS A 40 8.64 7.34 -2.79
CA LYS A 40 9.97 6.75 -2.91
C LYS A 40 10.76 7.07 -1.64
N ASP A 41 11.45 6.06 -1.13
CA ASP A 41 12.36 6.23 -0.01
C ASP A 41 13.48 7.19 -0.42
N PRO A 42 13.67 8.34 0.27
CA PRO A 42 14.70 9.30 -0.09
C PRO A 42 16.12 8.77 0.11
N THR A 43 16.31 7.65 0.81
CA THR A 43 17.63 7.06 1.06
C THR A 43 18.19 6.32 -0.16
N ASP A 44 17.34 5.60 -0.91
CA ASP A 44 17.76 4.76 -2.04
C ASP A 44 17.04 5.08 -3.36
N ASN A 45 15.93 5.82 -3.30
CA ASN A 45 15.03 6.14 -4.41
C ASN A 45 14.57 4.90 -5.20
N ARG A 46 14.52 3.74 -4.54
CA ARG A 46 14.21 2.41 -5.11
C ARG A 46 13.21 1.61 -4.27
N SER A 47 12.98 2.03 -3.03
CA SER A 47 11.99 1.46 -2.13
C SER A 47 10.76 2.37 -2.03
N LEU A 48 9.61 1.83 -1.66
CA LEU A 48 8.39 2.60 -1.38
C LEU A 48 8.10 2.59 0.12
N ILE A 49 7.87 3.77 0.68
CA ILE A 49 7.57 3.96 2.10
C ILE A 49 6.27 4.75 2.29
N SER A 50 5.55 4.43 3.35
CA SER A 50 4.39 5.20 3.81
C SER A 50 4.23 5.02 5.31
N THR A 51 3.80 6.07 5.98
CA THR A 51 3.47 6.07 7.41
C THR A 51 1.97 6.16 7.55
N PHE A 52 1.35 5.11 8.09
CA PHE A 52 -0.10 4.98 8.17
C PHE A 52 -0.59 4.98 9.62
N THR A 53 -1.87 5.30 9.83
CA THR A 53 -2.48 5.23 11.16
C THR A 53 -2.82 3.78 11.50
N ALA A 54 -2.29 3.28 12.62
CA ALA A 54 -2.52 1.91 13.04
C ALA A 54 -4.01 1.61 13.26
N PHE A 55 -4.47 0.47 12.74
CA PHE A 55 -5.86 -0.01 12.86
C PHE A 55 -5.89 -1.51 13.16
N LYS A 56 -7.07 -2.01 13.57
CA LYS A 56 -7.30 -3.44 13.78
C LYS A 56 -8.69 -3.87 13.31
N PHE A 57 -8.79 -5.13 12.90
CA PHE A 57 -10.10 -5.77 12.73
C PHE A 57 -10.64 -6.20 14.11
N PRO A 58 -11.92 -5.99 14.43
CA PRO A 58 -12.47 -6.29 15.76
C PRO A 58 -12.20 -7.70 16.28
N ARG A 59 -12.16 -8.70 15.39
CA ARG A 59 -11.97 -10.12 15.71
C ARG A 59 -10.59 -10.69 15.36
N SER A 60 -9.62 -9.85 14.97
CA SER A 60 -8.29 -10.31 14.58
C SER A 60 -7.19 -9.51 15.26
N TYR A 61 -6.22 -10.21 15.84
CA TYR A 61 -4.99 -9.62 16.38
C TYR A 61 -3.90 -9.43 15.33
N ARG A 62 -4.10 -9.93 14.11
CA ARG A 62 -3.16 -9.82 12.99
C ARG A 62 -3.82 -9.15 11.81
N VAL A 63 -3.06 -8.29 11.13
CA VAL A 63 -3.43 -7.66 9.86
C VAL A 63 -2.46 -8.17 8.80
N ARG A 64 -2.98 -8.59 7.66
CA ARG A 64 -2.20 -8.97 6.48
C ARG A 64 -2.35 -7.89 5.42
N PHE A 65 -1.23 -7.44 4.87
CA PHE A 65 -1.22 -6.50 3.76
C PHE A 65 -0.87 -7.26 2.48
N ASN A 66 -1.67 -7.07 1.44
CA ASN A 66 -1.41 -7.57 0.10
C ASN A 66 -1.38 -6.37 -0.85
N ALA A 67 -0.26 -6.16 -1.53
CA ALA A 67 -0.07 -5.05 -2.45
C ALA A 67 0.39 -5.58 -3.80
N VAL A 68 -0.08 -4.95 -4.88
CA VAL A 68 0.41 -5.21 -6.23
C VAL A 68 1.48 -4.18 -6.57
N VAL A 69 2.68 -4.65 -6.88
CA VAL A 69 3.79 -3.79 -7.29
C VAL A 69 3.93 -3.79 -8.80
N LYS A 70 4.15 -2.61 -9.39
CA LYS A 70 4.45 -2.43 -10.81
C LYS A 70 5.84 -1.82 -10.97
N PHE A 71 6.62 -2.38 -11.88
CA PHE A 71 7.92 -1.84 -12.29
C PHE A 71 7.78 -1.06 -13.61
N CYS A 72 8.48 0.07 -13.72
CA CYS A 72 8.51 0.92 -14.91
C CYS A 72 9.95 1.02 -15.44
N ILE A 73 10.15 1.12 -16.76
CA ILE A 73 11.50 1.16 -17.37
C ILE A 73 12.23 2.48 -17.05
N SER A 74 11.47 3.56 -16.97
CA SER A 74 11.85 4.90 -16.51
C SER A 74 10.95 5.25 -15.31
N ASP A 75 10.64 6.53 -15.09
CA ASP A 75 9.72 6.93 -14.03
C ASP A 75 8.31 6.37 -14.21
N CYS A 76 7.73 5.85 -13.13
CA CYS A 76 6.32 5.52 -13.07
C CYS A 76 5.50 6.83 -13.06
N GLN A 77 4.45 6.87 -13.88
CA GLN A 77 3.50 7.97 -13.82
C GLN A 77 2.70 7.90 -12.52
N PRO A 78 2.48 9.05 -11.85
CA PRO A 78 1.62 9.15 -10.68
C PRO A 78 0.14 8.90 -11.02
#